data_AF-A0AAD7DP78-F1
#
_entry.id   AF-A0AAD7DP78-F1
#
_cell.length_a   1.000
_cell.length_b   1.000
_cell.length_c   1.000
_cell.angle_alpha   90.00
_cell.angle_beta   90.00
_cell.angle_gamma   90.00
#
_symmetry.space_group_name_H-M   'P 1'
#
loop_
_entity.id
_entity.type
_entity.pdbx_description
1 polymer ?
#
loop_
_entity_poly.entity_id
_entity_poly.type
_entity_poly.pdbx_seq_one_letter_code
_entity_poly.pdbx_strand_id
1 'polypeptide(L)'
;PTGLIWDSTNYSCAYDALFTSMADIWKDDPVLWTQCLIRTSGLLGLWALSMTEQHDPPERSRDAVRRLLHFQDPNSFPLGPKKIRLDPLFMHMTDRRSYSSVISSCEQC
;
A
#
# COMPACT_ATOMS: atom_id res chain seq x y z
N PRO A 1 1.82 17.90 11.91
CA PRO A 1 2.02 16.43 11.76
C PRO A 1 3.30 16.14 10.97
N THR A 2 4.18 15.30 11.49
CA THR A 2 5.34 14.80 10.74
C THR A 2 4.82 13.77 9.73
N GLY A 3 4.53 14.21 8.50
CA GLY A 3 4.07 13.34 7.42
C GLY A 3 5.19 12.41 6.93
N LEU A 4 4.86 11.51 6.00
CA LEU A 4 5.84 10.67 5.32
C LEU A 4 6.91 11.52 4.63
N ILE A 5 8.15 11.02 4.61
CA ILE A 5 9.25 11.63 3.88
C ILE A 5 8.92 11.59 2.38
N TRP A 6 8.90 12.78 1.78
CA TRP A 6 8.60 12.99 0.38
C TRP A 6 9.70 12.39 -0.52
N ASP A 7 9.32 11.57 -1.49
CA ASP A 7 10.22 11.10 -2.53
C ASP A 7 10.26 12.13 -3.69
N SER A 8 11.37 12.85 -3.82
CA SER A 8 11.58 13.86 -4.86
C SER A 8 11.74 13.28 -6.28
N THR A 9 12.04 11.99 -6.39
CA THR A 9 12.22 11.27 -7.66
C THR A 9 10.91 10.67 -8.15
N ASN A 10 10.15 10.06 -7.22
CA ASN A 10 8.84 9.50 -7.52
C ASN A 10 7.76 10.28 -6.80
N TYR A 11 7.12 11.23 -7.50
CA TYR A 11 6.12 12.10 -6.89
C TYR A 11 5.05 11.29 -6.17
N SER A 12 4.94 11.50 -4.86
CA SER A 12 4.19 10.64 -3.96
C SER A 12 2.96 11.31 -3.37
N CYS A 13 2.60 12.56 -3.71
CA CYS A 13 1.54 13.30 -2.98
C CYS A 13 0.23 12.53 -2.74
N ALA A 14 -0.32 11.85 -3.74
CA ALA A 14 -1.54 11.06 -3.57
C ALA A 14 -1.32 9.84 -2.66
N TYR A 15 -0.17 9.18 -2.81
CA TYR A 15 0.26 8.09 -1.93
C TYR A 15 0.46 8.61 -0.50
N ASP A 16 1.19 9.70 -0.32
CA ASP A 16 1.49 10.29 0.99
C ASP A 16 0.22 10.74 1.70
N ALA A 17 -0.70 11.40 1.01
CA ALA A 17 -1.99 11.80 1.56
C ALA A 17 -2.80 10.59 2.04
N LEU A 18 -2.89 9.54 1.21
CA LEU A 18 -3.63 8.33 1.53
C LEU A 18 -2.97 7.56 2.68
N PHE A 19 -1.69 7.25 2.57
CA PHE A 19 -0.97 6.42 3.54
C PHE A 19 -0.68 7.13 4.86
N THR A 20 -0.54 8.46 4.87
CA THR A 20 -0.50 9.21 6.15
C THR A 20 -1.85 9.08 6.86
N SER A 21 -2.96 9.30 6.14
CA SER A 21 -4.30 9.18 6.73
C SER A 21 -4.58 7.77 7.24
N MET A 22 -4.20 6.75 6.45
CA MET A 22 -4.37 5.35 6.84
C MET A 22 -3.45 4.97 8.01
N ALA A 23 -2.21 5.47 8.06
CA ALA A 23 -1.30 5.23 9.17
C ALA A 23 -1.83 5.85 10.47
N ASP A 24 -2.40 7.06 10.40
CA ASP A 24 -2.97 7.72 11.57
C ASP A 24 -4.20 6.95 12.11
N ILE A 25 -5.06 6.44 11.22
CA ILE A 25 -6.15 5.53 11.61
C ILE A 25 -5.60 4.24 12.22
N TRP A 26 -4.64 3.61 11.57
CA TRP A 26 -4.07 2.33 12.00
C TRP A 26 -3.40 2.42 13.38
N LYS A 27 -2.73 3.54 13.69
CA LYS A 27 -2.07 3.76 15.00
C LYS A 27 -3.03 3.82 16.19
N ASP A 28 -4.31 4.13 15.97
CA ASP A 28 -5.32 4.18 17.03
C ASP A 28 -5.57 2.79 17.64
N ASP A 29 -5.69 1.77 16.79
CA ASP A 29 -5.76 0.35 17.18
C ASP A 29 -5.14 -0.55 16.10
N PRO A 30 -3.82 -0.79 16.15
CA PRO A 30 -3.11 -1.56 15.13
C PRO A 30 -3.65 -2.97 14.93
N VAL A 31 -4.17 -3.60 15.99
CA VAL A 31 -4.68 -4.98 15.94
C VAL A 31 -6.01 -5.00 15.20
N LEU A 32 -6.95 -4.12 15.59
CA LEU A 32 -8.26 -4.01 14.96
C LEU A 32 -8.14 -3.62 13.48
N TRP A 33 -7.35 -2.58 13.19
CA TRP A 33 -7.23 -2.04 11.85
C TRP A 33 -6.49 -3.00 10.92
N THR A 34 -5.49 -3.74 11.39
CA THR A 34 -4.85 -4.79 10.58
C THR A 34 -5.85 -5.86 10.16
N GLN A 35 -6.68 -6.36 11.10
CA GLN A 35 -7.72 -7.34 10.78
C GLN A 35 -8.76 -6.80 9.80
N CYS A 36 -9.16 -5.54 9.96
CA CYS A 36 -10.11 -4.86 9.07
C CYS A 36 -9.55 -4.72 7.64
N LEU A 37 -8.31 -4.25 7.52
CA LEU A 37 -7.67 -3.95 6.24
C LEU A 37 -7.36 -5.21 5.43
N ILE A 38 -6.92 -6.30 6.09
CA ILE A 38 -6.75 -7.62 5.46
C ILE A 38 -8.05 -8.13 4.83
N ARG A 39 -9.20 -7.90 5.49
CA ARG A 39 -10.52 -8.30 4.97
C ARG A 39 -11.06 -7.36 3.90
N THR A 40 -10.50 -6.15 3.78
CA THR A 40 -10.96 -5.14 2.83
C THR A 40 -10.38 -5.39 1.45
N SER A 41 -9.07 -5.56 1.33
CA SER A 41 -8.40 -5.91 0.07
C SER A 41 -7.02 -6.52 0.30
N GLY A 42 -6.49 -7.18 -0.73
CA GLY A 42 -5.11 -7.70 -0.69
C GLY A 42 -4.05 -6.59 -0.57
N LEU A 43 -4.26 -5.43 -1.22
CA LEU A 43 -3.31 -4.31 -1.16
C LEU A 43 -3.28 -3.64 0.22
N LEU A 44 -4.45 -3.43 0.83
CA LEU A 44 -4.56 -2.88 2.19
C LEU A 44 -4.06 -3.86 3.24
N GLY A 45 -4.32 -5.16 3.06
CA GLY A 45 -3.78 -6.21 3.90
C GLY A 45 -2.26 -6.27 3.85
N LEU A 46 -1.67 -6.25 2.65
CA LEU A 46 -0.22 -6.21 2.46
C LEU A 46 0.39 -4.98 3.15
N TRP A 47 -0.20 -3.81 2.94
CA TRP A 47 0.26 -2.59 3.59
C TRP A 47 0.19 -2.71 5.12
N ALA A 48 -0.96 -3.12 5.67
CA ALA A 48 -1.16 -3.21 7.12
C ALA A 48 -0.22 -4.23 7.78
N LEU A 49 -0.01 -5.39 7.15
CA LEU A 49 0.94 -6.39 7.62
C LEU A 49 2.37 -5.83 7.64
N SER A 50 2.79 -5.15 6.57
CA SER A 50 4.13 -4.55 6.53
C SER A 50 4.33 -3.46 7.59
N MET A 51 3.26 -2.76 8.00
CA MET A 51 3.32 -1.77 9.09
C MET A 51 3.51 -2.41 10.48
N THR A 52 3.22 -3.71 10.64
CA THR A 52 3.47 -4.43 11.91
C THR A 52 4.94 -4.82 12.09
N GLU A 53 5.73 -4.79 11.03
CA GLU A 53 7.16 -5.09 11.09
C GLU A 53 7.89 -3.88 11.70
N GLN A 54 8.20 -3.96 13.01
CA GLN A 54 8.66 -2.85 13.87
C GLN A 54 9.92 -2.08 13.41
N HIS A 55 10.59 -2.52 12.34
CA HIS A 55 11.84 -1.94 11.84
C HIS A 55 11.70 -1.20 10.51
N ASP A 56 10.54 -1.26 9.86
CA ASP A 56 10.36 -0.66 8.54
C ASP A 56 9.74 0.73 8.62
N PRO A 57 10.35 1.74 7.96
CA PRO A 57 9.75 3.05 7.87
C PRO A 57 8.45 2.94 7.05
N PRO A 58 7.37 3.64 7.42
CA PRO A 58 6.09 3.59 6.69
C PRO A 58 6.20 3.89 5.18
N GLU A 59 7.25 4.62 4.78
CA GLU A 59 7.63 4.85 3.39
C GLU A 59 7.92 3.56 2.63
N ARG A 60 8.54 2.56 3.27
CA ARG A 60 8.81 1.25 2.65
C ARG A 60 7.52 0.49 2.36
N SER A 61 6.57 0.51 3.28
CA SER A 61 5.22 -0.07 3.10
C SER A 61 4.48 0.62 1.97
N ARG A 62 4.50 1.97 1.93
CA ARG A 62 3.95 2.77 0.83
C ARG A 62 4.59 2.39 -0.50
N ASP A 63 5.91 2.33 -0.56
CA ASP A 63 6.66 2.09 -1.80
C ASP A 63 6.50 0.66 -2.32
N ALA A 64 6.32 -0.32 -1.43
CA ALA A 64 5.98 -1.69 -1.81
C ALA A 64 4.63 -1.74 -2.55
N VAL A 65 3.60 -1.10 -1.99
CA VAL A 65 2.28 -1.01 -2.65
C VAL A 65 2.37 -0.24 -3.96
N ARG A 66 3.13 0.86 -3.99
CA ARG A 66 3.34 1.65 -5.22
C ARG A 66 3.95 0.80 -6.34
N ARG A 67 4.99 0.01 -6.04
CA ARG A 67 5.61 -0.89 -7.02
C ARG A 67 4.62 -1.94 -7.53
N LEU A 68 3.79 -2.48 -6.65
CA LEU A 68 2.79 -3.48 -7.03
C LEU A 68 1.69 -2.88 -7.93
N LEU A 69 1.19 -1.69 -7.60
CA LEU A 69 0.24 -0.96 -8.43
C LEU A 69 0.81 -0.62 -9.81
N HIS A 70 2.07 -0.15 -9.85
CA HIS A 70 2.76 0.13 -11.11
C HIS A 70 2.96 -1.13 -11.96
N PHE A 71 3.33 -2.25 -11.32
CA PHE A 71 3.49 -3.53 -12.01
C PHE A 71 2.17 -4.01 -12.64
N GLN A 72 1.04 -3.77 -11.97
CA GLN A 72 -0.29 -4.18 -12.44
C GLN A 72 -0.88 -3.26 -13.50
N ASP A 73 -0.76 -1.95 -13.31
CA ASP A 73 -1.26 -0.94 -14.25
C ASP A 73 -0.28 0.25 -14.30
N PRO A 74 0.78 0.14 -15.12
CA PRO A 74 1.81 1.18 -15.20
C PRO A 74 1.28 2.48 -15.82
N ASN A 75 0.18 2.44 -16.55
CA ASN A 75 -0.42 3.62 -17.19
C ASN A 75 -1.17 4.47 -16.16
N SER A 76 -1.94 3.83 -15.29
CA SER A 76 -2.67 4.49 -14.19
C SER A 76 -1.77 4.83 -13.00
N PHE A 77 -0.74 4.01 -12.75
CA PHE A 77 0.19 4.16 -11.63
C PHE A 77 1.65 4.30 -12.09
N PRO A 78 2.01 5.37 -12.81
CA PRO A 78 3.38 5.60 -13.27
C PRO A 78 4.37 5.84 -12.11
N LEU A 79 5.61 5.38 -12.29
CA LEU A 79 6.75 5.82 -11.50
C LEU A 79 7.32 7.15 -12.04
N GLY A 80 8.18 7.80 -11.26
CA GLY A 80 8.76 9.10 -11.59
C GLY A 80 7.88 10.31 -11.23
N PRO A 81 8.10 11.47 -11.84
CA PRO A 81 7.46 12.74 -11.44
C PRO A 81 6.01 12.91 -11.92
N LYS A 82 5.43 11.86 -12.53
CA LYS A 82 4.05 11.92 -13.04
C LYS A 82 3.08 11.83 -11.87
N LYS A 83 2.23 12.85 -11.73
CA LYS A 83 1.17 12.90 -10.71
C LYS A 83 0.09 11.86 -11.00
N ILE A 84 -0.50 11.32 -9.94
CA ILE A 84 -1.69 10.49 -10.02
C ILE A 84 -2.84 11.14 -9.24
N ARG A 85 -4.07 10.73 -9.55
CA ARG A 85 -5.25 11.18 -8.83
C ARG A 85 -5.48 10.32 -7.58
N LEU A 86 -5.99 10.91 -6.52
CA LEU A 86 -6.27 10.22 -5.25
C LEU A 86 -7.45 9.26 -5.35
N ASP A 87 -8.50 9.61 -6.11
CA ASP A 87 -9.70 8.79 -6.24
C ASP A 87 -9.47 7.43 -6.91
N PRO A 88 -8.78 7.29 -8.07
CA PRO A 88 -8.50 5.97 -8.61
C PRO A 88 -7.54 5.18 -7.72
N LEU A 89 -6.61 5.84 -7.03
CA LEU A 89 -5.73 5.19 -6.07
C LEU A 89 -6.55 4.56 -4.94
N PHE A 90 -7.45 5.32 -4.32
CA PHE A 90 -8.31 4.82 -3.25
C PHE A 90 -9.16 3.64 -3.74
N MET A 91 -9.80 3.77 -4.90
CA MET A 91 -10.63 2.70 -5.46
C MET A 91 -9.86 1.40 -5.69
N HIS A 92 -8.64 1.48 -6.25
CA HIS A 92 -7.79 0.30 -6.45
C HIS A 92 -7.32 -0.30 -5.11
N MET A 93 -6.97 0.56 -4.15
CA MET A 93 -6.58 0.11 -2.81
C MET A 93 -7.71 -0.65 -2.13
N THR A 94 -8.97 -0.25 -2.31
CA THR A 94 -10.14 -0.89 -1.68
C THR A 94 -10.77 -2.02 -2.50
N ASP A 95 -10.30 -2.28 -3.72
CA ASP A 95 -10.88 -3.29 -4.60
C ASP A 95 -10.61 -4.70 -4.04
N ARG A 96 -11.63 -5.54 -4.03
CA ARG A 96 -11.59 -6.90 -3.48
C ARG A 96 -10.96 -7.93 -4.41
N ARG A 97 -10.32 -7.51 -5.50
CA ARG A 97 -9.61 -8.45 -6.37
C ARG A 97 -8.58 -9.22 -5.52
N SER A 98 -8.61 -10.55 -5.61
CA SER A 98 -7.62 -11.39 -4.95
C SER A 98 -6.25 -11.13 -5.59
N TYR A 99 -5.38 -10.42 -4.88
CA TYR A 99 -4.03 -10.07 -5.35
C TYR A 99 -2.98 -11.16 -5.03
N SER A 100 -3.40 -12.35 -4.64
CA SER A 100 -2.51 -13.46 -4.32
C SER A 100 -2.09 -14.22 -5.58
N SER A 101 -0.84 -14.05 -6.00
CA SER A 101 -0.12 -15.12 -6.71
C SER A 101 0.58 -15.98 -5.65
N VAL A 102 -0.16 -16.93 -5.06
CA VAL A 102 0.48 -18.03 -4.33
C VAL A 102 1.07 -18.96 -5.39
N ILE A 103 2.36 -18.80 -5.70
CA ILE A 103 3.12 -19.91 -6.27
C ILE A 103 3.36 -20.86 -5.12
N SER A 104 2.47 -21.84 -4.95
CA SER A 104 2.75 -23.03 -4.16
C SER A 104 3.45 -24.03 -5.08
N SER A 105 4.78 -24.02 -5.11
CA SER A 105 5.52 -25.20 -5.55
C SER A 105 5.43 -26.23 -4.43
N CYS A 106 4.59 -27.24 -4.60
CA CYS A 106 4.63 -28.42 -3.74
C CYS A 106 5.87 -29.22 -4.15
N GLU A 107 6.89 -29.29 -3.29
CA GLU A 107 8.09 -30.10 -3.55
C GLU A 107 7.97 -31.57 -3.12
N GLN A 108 6.76 -32.07 -2.81
CA GLN A 108 6.54 -33.50 -2.59
C GLN A 108 5.11 -33.89 -3.02
N CYS A 109 5.02 -34.52 -4.19
CA CYS A 109 3.88 -35.34 -4.62
C CYS A 109 4.02 -36.76 -4.08
#